data_AF-A0A091JAE8-F1
#
_entry.id   AF-A0A091JAE8-F1
#
_cell.length_a   1.000
_cell.length_b   1.000
_cell.length_c   1.000
_cell.angle_alpha   90.00
_cell.angle_beta   90.00
_cell.angle_gamma   90.00
#
_symmetry.space_group_name_H-M   'P 1'
#
loop_
_entity.id
_entity.type
_entity.pdbx_description
1 polymer ?
#
loop_
_entity_poly.entity_id
_entity_poly.type
_entity_poly.pdbx_seq_one_letter_code
_entity_poly.pdbx_strand_id
1 'polypeptide(L)' 'AENAMRYINGTRLDDRIIRTDWDAGFKEGRQYGRGRSGGQVRDEYRQDYDAGRGGYGKTVQCQ' A
#
# COMPACT_ATOMS: atom_id res chain seq x y z
N ALA A 1 10.35 -6.26 -16.75
CA ALA A 1 9.61 -5.29 -15.91
C ALA A 1 8.64 -4.43 -16.72
N GLU A 2 9.00 -3.96 -17.93
CA GLU A 2 8.09 -3.16 -18.77
C GLU A 2 6.76 -3.84 -19.10
N ASN A 3 6.76 -5.13 -19.46
CA ASN A 3 5.51 -5.87 -19.70
C ASN A 3 4.62 -5.95 -18.44
N ALA A 4 5.22 -6.03 -17.25
CA ALA A 4 4.45 -6.00 -16.00
C ALA A 4 3.81 -4.61 -15.79
N MET A 5 4.58 -3.54 -16.02
CA MET A 5 4.05 -2.17 -15.98
C MET A 5 2.94 -1.93 -17.00
N ARG A 6 3.00 -2.58 -18.18
CA ARG A 6 1.99 -2.43 -19.25
C ARG A 6 0.74 -3.26 -19.04
N TYR A 7 0.88 -4.51 -18.59
CA TYR A 7 -0.21 -5.49 -18.63
C TYR A 7 -0.72 -5.91 -17.24
N ILE A 8 0.04 -5.67 -16.17
CA ILE A 8 -0.33 -6.06 -14.80
C ILE A 8 -0.72 -4.83 -13.97
N ASN A 9 -0.16 -3.66 -14.27
CA ASN A 9 -0.57 -2.43 -13.61
C ASN A 9 -2.07 -2.17 -13.85
N GLY A 10 -2.84 -1.94 -12.78
CA GLY A 10 -4.28 -1.70 -12.87
C GLY A 10 -5.13 -2.97 -13.03
N THR A 11 -4.54 -4.17 -13.05
CA THR A 11 -5.31 -5.43 -12.99
C THR A 11 -5.70 -5.76 -11.55
N ARG A 12 -6.49 -6.82 -11.38
CA ARG A 12 -6.90 -7.32 -10.06
C ARG A 12 -5.96 -8.38 -9.52
N LEU A 13 -5.71 -8.32 -8.22
CA LEU A 13 -5.11 -9.37 -7.40
C LEU A 13 -5.90 -9.44 -6.09
N ASP A 14 -6.38 -10.61 -5.72
CA ASP A 14 -7.32 -10.81 -4.59
C ASP A 14 -8.50 -9.82 -4.61
N ASP A 15 -9.11 -9.65 -5.79
CA ASP A 15 -10.19 -8.70 -6.07
C ASP A 15 -9.86 -7.20 -5.90
N ARG A 16 -8.59 -6.87 -5.67
CA ARG A 16 -8.12 -5.49 -5.50
C ARG A 16 -7.36 -5.02 -6.72
N ILE A 17 -7.64 -3.79 -7.17
CA ILE A 17 -6.85 -3.15 -8.21
C ILE A 17 -5.47 -2.81 -7.64
N ILE A 18 -4.42 -3.40 -8.22
CA ILE A 18 -3.03 -3.14 -7.82
C ILE A 18 -2.41 -2.04 -8.68
N ARG A 19 -1.42 -1.35 -8.10
CA ARG A 19 -0.61 -0.34 -8.79
C ARG A 19 0.86 -0.74 -8.72
N THR A 20 1.54 -0.65 -9.85
CA THR A 20 2.99 -0.85 -9.95
C THR A 20 3.66 0.46 -10.35
N ASP A 21 4.84 0.74 -9.81
CA ASP A 21 5.68 1.87 -10.18
C ASP A 21 7.15 1.42 -10.29
N TRP A 22 7.96 2.20 -11.02
CA TRP A 22 9.40 1.99 -11.04
C TRP A 22 10.04 2.40 -9.72
N ASP A 23 11.01 1.61 -9.28
CA ASP A 23 11.74 1.82 -8.05
C ASP A 23 13.25 1.88 -8.31
N ALA A 24 13.99 2.68 -7.54
CA ALA A 24 15.45 2.80 -7.67
C ALA A 24 16.23 1.54 -7.24
N GLY A 25 15.56 0.54 -6.66
CA GLY A 25 16.13 -0.74 -6.26
C GLY A 25 16.10 -0.98 -4.75
N PHE A 26 16.05 -2.26 -4.35
CA PHE A 26 15.97 -2.65 -2.95
C PHE A 26 17.19 -2.21 -2.14
N LYS A 27 16.96 -1.77 -0.89
CA LYS A 27 17.96 -1.53 0.14
C LYS A 27 17.35 -1.92 1.49
N GLU A 28 18.16 -2.44 2.39
CA GLU A 28 17.72 -2.82 3.73
C GLU A 28 17.03 -1.64 4.43
N GLY A 29 15.92 -1.95 5.12
CA GLY A 29 15.03 -0.97 5.75
C GLY A 29 13.90 -0.45 4.85
N ARG A 30 13.99 -0.60 3.52
CA ARG A 30 12.92 -0.14 2.60
C ARG A 30 11.69 -1.04 2.59
N GLN A 31 11.79 -2.25 3.12
CA GLN A 31 10.68 -3.18 3.28
C GLN A 31 9.70 -2.76 4.38
N TYR A 32 10.12 -1.92 5.34
CA TYR A 32 9.27 -1.49 6.44
C TYR A 32 8.43 -0.28 6.04
N GLY A 33 7.18 -0.27 6.50
CA GLY A 33 6.30 0.88 6.41
C GLY A 33 6.88 2.09 7.16
N ARG A 34 6.64 3.29 6.64
CA ARG A 34 7.18 4.56 7.17
C ARG A 34 6.15 5.40 7.92
N GLY A 35 4.96 4.85 8.15
CA GLY A 35 3.97 5.44 9.04
C GLY A 35 4.48 5.45 10.47
N ARG A 36 4.06 6.44 11.26
CA ARG A 36 4.29 6.53 12.71
C ARG A 36 3.86 5.28 13.46
N SER A 37 2.81 4.59 13.01
CA SER A 37 2.33 3.34 13.60
C SER A 37 3.04 2.09 13.06
N GLY A 38 4.08 2.23 12.23
CA GLY A 38 4.82 1.14 11.58
C GLY A 38 4.24 0.65 10.25
N GLY A 39 3.04 1.09 9.86
CA GLY A 39 2.39 0.74 8.60
C GLY A 39 2.81 1.62 7.42
N GLN A 40 2.09 1.54 6.30
CA GLN A 40 2.28 2.53 5.22
C GLN A 40 1.73 3.89 5.64
N VAL A 41 2.42 4.97 5.27
CA VAL A 41 1.98 6.36 5.54
C VAL A 41 0.58 6.63 4.99
N ARG A 42 0.25 6.06 3.84
CA ARG A 42 -1.08 6.21 3.21
C ARG A 42 -2.21 5.65 4.08
N ASP A 43 -1.95 4.57 4.82
CA ASP A 43 -2.97 3.93 5.64
C ASP A 43 -3.23 4.69 6.95
N GLU A 44 -2.37 5.62 7.35
CA GLU A 44 -2.59 6.44 8.56
C GLU A 44 -3.74 7.44 8.37
N TYR A 45 -3.75 8.11 7.22
CA TYR A 45 -4.71 9.17 6.89
C TYR A 45 -5.98 8.69 6.19
N ARG A 46 -6.13 7.37 6.02
CA ARG A 46 -7.28 6.77 5.33
C ARG A 46 -8.53 6.86 6.21
N GLN A 47 -9.62 7.38 5.65
CA GLN A 47 -10.86 7.61 6.41
C GLN A 47 -11.87 6.46 6.23
N ASP A 48 -11.83 5.78 5.09
CA ASP A 48 -12.68 4.63 4.77
C ASP A 48 -12.30 3.38 5.56
N TYR A 49 -13.28 2.49 5.74
CA TYR A 49 -13.04 1.14 6.27
C TYR A 49 -12.62 0.21 5.14
N ASP A 50 -11.51 -0.52 5.32
CA ASP A 50 -11.07 -1.57 4.41
C ASP A 50 -10.57 -2.77 5.22
N ALA A 51 -11.36 -3.85 5.22
CA ALA A 51 -11.04 -5.08 5.95
C ALA A 51 -9.70 -5.69 5.51
N GLY A 52 -9.36 -5.61 4.22
CA GLY A 52 -8.10 -6.13 3.67
C GLY A 52 -6.87 -5.29 4.04
N ARG A 53 -7.07 -4.13 4.68
CA ARG A 53 -6.02 -3.25 5.21
C ARG A 53 -6.11 -3.06 6.74
N GLY A 54 -6.80 -3.96 7.43
CA GLY A 54 -6.91 -3.93 8.90
C GLY A 54 -7.96 -2.95 9.45
N GLY A 55 -8.95 -2.56 8.64
CA GLY A 55 -10.09 -1.75 9.06
C GLY A 55 -9.97 -0.27 8.71
N TYR A 56 -10.24 0.62 9.68
CA TYR A 56 -10.08 2.07 9.52
C TYR A 56 -8.60 2.48 9.53
N GLY A 57 -8.29 3.64 8.96
CA GLY A 57 -6.95 4.21 9.05
C GLY A 57 -6.57 4.51 10.49
N LYS A 58 -5.26 4.47 10.77
CA LYS A 58 -4.75 4.47 12.16
C LYS A 58 -5.08 5.73 12.94
N THR A 59 -5.13 6.88 12.28
CA THR A 59 -5.55 8.13 12.93
C THR A 59 -7.03 8.11 13.32
N VAL A 60 -7.89 7.47 12.52
CA VAL A 60 -9.33 7.34 12.82
C VAL A 60 -9.60 6.25 13.85
N GLN A 61 -8.85 5.14 13.82
CA GLN A 61 -9.00 4.04 14.77
C GLN A 61 -8.61 4.43 16.21
N CYS A 62 -7.67 5.35 16.38
CA CYS A 62 -7.21 5.82 17.68
C CYS A 62 -8.02 7.01 18.25
N GLN A 63 -9.06 7.47 17.53
CA GLN A 63 -10.06 8.41 18.06
C GLN A 63 -11.18 7.63 18.74
#